data_AF-A0A4Y8JQB7-F1
#
_entry.id   AF-A0A4Y8JQB7-F1
#
_cell.length_a   1.000
_cell.length_b   1.000
_cell.length_c   1.000
_cell.angle_alpha   90.00
_cell.angle_beta   90.00
_cell.angle_gamma   90.00
#
_symmetry.space_group_name_H-M   'P 1'
#
loop_
_entity.id
_entity.type
_entity.pdbx_description
1 polymer ?
#
loop_
_entity_poly.entity_id
_entity_poly.type
_entity_poly.pdbx_seq_one_letter_code
_entity_poly.pdbx_strand_id
1 'polypeptide(L)'
;MTRPPPALRPPRERREPVASLARDLGVTRSTVDSRLERLTDSGTVVGFGVRIREDRDPNSIWAVTLIEVEGRANTKVIHALRGFPEVKALHSTSKPP
;
A
#
# COMPACT_ATOMS: atom_id res chain seq x y z
N MET A 1 0.59 -5.87 28.91
CA MET A 1 1.11 -7.03 28.15
C MET A 1 0.29 -7.17 26.88
N THR A 2 0.70 -6.53 25.78
CA THR A 2 -0.04 -6.54 24.51
C THR A 2 0.41 -7.74 23.69
N ARG A 3 -0.53 -8.60 23.30
CA ARG A 3 -0.28 -9.79 22.47
C ARG A 3 0.37 -9.35 21.16
N PRO A 4 1.47 -9.98 20.69
CA PRO A 4 2.05 -9.63 19.40
C PRO A 4 1.03 -9.89 18.30
N PRO A 5 0.96 -9.04 17.26
CA PRO A 5 0.05 -9.24 16.14
C PRO A 5 0.36 -10.59 15.47
N PRO A 6 -0.67 -11.32 14.99
CA PRO A 6 -0.47 -12.58 14.30
C PRO A 6 0.48 -12.38 13.12
N ALA A 7 1.47 -13.26 12.98
CA ALA A 7 2.40 -13.23 11.87
C ALA A 7 1.60 -13.20 10.57
N LEU A 8 1.65 -12.06 9.86
CA LEU A 8 1.09 -11.95 8.52
C LEU A 8 1.68 -13.10 7.72
N ARG A 9 0.82 -13.93 7.12
CA ARG A 9 1.28 -14.95 6.15
C ARG A 9 2.26 -14.28 5.22
N PRO A 10 3.43 -14.89 4.94
CA PRO A 10 4.35 -14.33 3.97
C PRO A 10 3.55 -14.07 2.68
N PRO A 11 3.60 -12.85 2.14
CA PRO A 11 2.87 -12.53 0.93
C PRO A 11 3.34 -13.46 -0.19
N ARG A 12 2.39 -13.97 -0.99
CA ARG A 12 2.71 -14.78 -2.17
C ARG A 12 3.72 -14.04 -3.05
N GLU A 13 4.67 -14.77 -3.61
CA GLU A 13 5.75 -14.21 -4.41
C GLU A 13 5.17 -13.52 -5.66
N ARG A 14 5.15 -12.19 -5.66
CA ARG A 14 4.61 -11.38 -6.78
C ARG A 14 5.41 -11.52 -8.08
N ARG A 15 6.56 -12.22 -8.05
CA ARG A 15 7.38 -12.52 -9.23
C ARG A 15 6.94 -13.80 -9.96
N GLU A 16 5.91 -14.48 -9.48
CA GLU A 16 5.36 -15.63 -10.20
C GLU A 16 5.03 -15.24 -11.64
N PRO A 17 5.60 -15.95 -12.64
CA PRO A 17 5.25 -15.71 -14.02
C PRO A 17 3.74 -15.84 -14.22
N VAL A 18 3.18 -15.09 -15.16
CA VAL A 18 1.75 -15.20 -15.55
C VAL A 18 1.37 -16.67 -15.85
N ALA A 19 2.32 -17.47 -16.35
CA ALA A 19 2.14 -18.90 -16.56
C ALA A 19 1.86 -19.70 -15.27
N SER A 20 2.47 -19.33 -14.15
CA SER A 20 2.19 -19.94 -12.84
C SER A 20 0.80 -19.55 -12.34
N LEU A 21 0.44 -18.27 -12.45
CA LEU A 21 -0.90 -17.80 -12.11
C LEU A 21 -2.00 -18.46 -12.96
N ALA A 22 -1.72 -18.69 -14.25
CA ALA A 22 -2.62 -19.40 -15.15
C ALA A 22 -2.85 -20.85 -14.71
N ARG A 23 -1.79 -21.56 -14.29
CA ARG A 23 -1.89 -22.93 -13.74
C ARG A 23 -2.70 -22.95 -12.45
N ASP A 24 -2.41 -22.04 -11.53
CA ASP A 24 -3.11 -21.91 -10.25
C ASP A 24 -4.61 -21.65 -10.41
N LEU A 25 -4.97 -20.85 -11.42
CA LEU A 25 -6.35 -20.49 -11.72
C LEU A 25 -7.05 -21.45 -12.70
N GLY A 26 -6.34 -22.45 -13.24
CA GLY A 26 -6.88 -23.41 -14.20
C GLY A 26 -7.32 -22.78 -15.53
N VAL A 27 -6.68 -21.69 -15.95
CA VAL A 27 -7.00 -20.96 -17.20
C VAL A 27 -5.77 -20.84 -18.09
N THR A 28 -5.96 -20.40 -19.34
CA THR A 28 -4.83 -20.12 -20.24
C THR A 28 -4.12 -18.83 -19.85
N ARG A 29 -2.85 -18.69 -20.25
CA ARG A 29 -2.09 -17.43 -20.10
C ARG A 29 -2.83 -16.24 -20.72
N SER A 30 -3.37 -16.40 -21.93
CA SER A 30 -4.14 -15.34 -22.60
C SER A 30 -5.38 -14.91 -21.82
N THR A 31 -6.03 -15.83 -21.11
CA THR A 31 -7.19 -15.51 -20.26
C THR A 31 -6.78 -14.68 -19.06
N VAL A 32 -5.61 -14.95 -18.47
CA VAL A 32 -5.07 -14.13 -17.38
C VAL A 32 -4.73 -12.73 -17.88
N ASP A 33 -4.02 -12.63 -19.01
CA ASP A 33 -3.63 -11.35 -19.60
C ASP A 33 -4.85 -10.48 -19.91
N SER A 34 -5.87 -11.02 -20.59
CA SER A 34 -7.10 -10.27 -20.90
C SER A 34 -7.92 -9.89 -19.66
N ARG A 35 -7.89 -10.70 -18.59
CA ARG A 35 -8.55 -10.32 -17.32
C ARG A 35 -7.79 -9.21 -16.61
N LEU A 36 -6.47 -9.25 -16.64
CA LEU A 36 -5.63 -8.24 -16.00
C LEU A 36 -5.74 -6.88 -16.71
N GLU A 37 -5.78 -6.90 -18.04
CA GLU A 37 -6.05 -5.73 -18.88
C GLU A 37 -7.40 -5.11 -18.53
N ARG A 38 -8.48 -5.90 -18.52
CA ARG A 38 -9.82 -5.43 -18.12
C ARG A 38 -9.88 -4.82 -16.72
N LEU A 39 -9.16 -5.40 -15.76
CA LEU A 39 -9.10 -4.88 -14.39
C LEU A 39 -8.31 -3.57 -14.31
N THR A 40 -7.34 -3.37 -15.19
CA THR A 40 -6.56 -2.14 -15.29
C THR A 40 -7.39 -1.05 -15.97
N ASP A 41 -8.06 -1.38 -17.08
CA ASP A 41 -8.94 -0.48 -17.81
C ASP A 41 -10.14 -0.01 -16.98
N SER A 42 -10.69 -0.89 -16.14
CA SER A 42 -11.76 -0.53 -15.21
C SER A 42 -11.30 0.32 -14.02
N GLY A 43 -9.98 0.54 -13.88
CA GLY A 43 -9.39 1.22 -12.72
C GLY A 43 -9.49 0.42 -11.42
N THR A 44 -9.94 -0.85 -11.47
CA THR A 44 -9.99 -1.74 -10.31
C THR A 44 -8.58 -2.12 -9.84
N VAL A 45 -7.65 -2.27 -10.79
CA VAL A 45 -6.22 -2.36 -10.55
C VAL A 45 -5.58 -1.04 -10.99
N VAL A 46 -5.10 -0.27 -10.01
CA VAL A 46 -4.51 1.07 -10.24
C VAL A 46 -3.04 0.98 -10.66
N GLY A 47 -2.39 -0.18 -10.47
CA GLY A 47 -1.02 -0.43 -10.91
C GLY A 47 -0.36 -1.62 -10.25
N PHE A 48 0.81 -1.99 -10.77
CA PHE A 48 1.64 -3.07 -10.24
C PHE A 48 2.83 -2.49 -9.48
N GLY A 49 2.89 -2.74 -8.16
CA GLY A 49 3.98 -2.29 -7.31
C GLY A 49 5.09 -3.33 -7.16
N VAL A 50 6.34 -2.87 -7.14
CA VAL A 50 7.50 -3.68 -6.75
C VAL A 50 7.83 -3.39 -5.29
N ARG A 51 8.10 -4.45 -4.51
CA ARG A 51 8.73 -4.30 -3.20
C ARG A 51 10.23 -4.26 -3.38
N ILE A 52 10.81 -3.11 -3.08
CA ILE A 52 12.26 -2.98 -2.95
C ILE A 52 12.60 -3.43 -1.54
N ARG A 53 13.60 -4.32 -1.41
CA ARG A 53 14.22 -4.58 -0.11
C ARG A 53 14.88 -3.27 0.29
N GLU A 54 14.29 -2.57 1.26
CA GLU A 54 14.97 -1.45 1.89
C GLU A 54 16.19 -2.05 2.60
N ASP A 55 17.39 -1.72 2.10
CA ASP A 55 18.60 -1.78 2.91
C ASP A 55 18.44 -0.68 3.98
N ARG A 56 17.59 -0.96 4.97
CA ARG A 56 17.30 -0.01 6.05
C ARG A 56 18.57 0.17 6.84
N ASP A 57 19.03 1.41 6.95
CA ASP A 57 19.93 1.78 8.04
C ASP A 57 19.26 1.31 9.35
N PRO A 58 19.88 0.39 10.12
CA PRO A 58 19.31 -0.13 11.36
C PRO A 58 19.01 0.96 12.39
N ASN A 59 19.53 2.18 12.21
CA ASN A 59 19.23 3.35 13.04
C ASN A 59 17.99 4.15 12.57
N SER A 60 17.31 3.73 11.51
CA SER A 60 16.10 4.41 11.02
C SER A 60 14.92 4.26 11.97
N ILE A 61 14.43 5.37 12.53
CA ILE A 61 13.26 5.39 13.42
C ILE A 61 11.99 5.60 12.60
N TRP A 62 10.96 4.81 12.88
CA TRP A 62 9.61 4.97 12.32
C TRP A 62 8.67 5.39 13.44
N ALA A 63 7.96 6.49 13.24
CA ALA A 63 7.00 7.02 14.21
C ALA A 63 5.64 7.25 13.55
N VAL A 64 4.58 7.04 14.33
CA VAL A 64 3.22 7.44 13.98
C VAL A 64 2.83 8.56 14.93
N THR A 65 2.38 9.68 14.37
CA THR A 65 1.96 10.86 15.15
C THR A 65 0.53 11.20 14.80
N LEU A 66 -0.29 11.40 15.83
CA LEU A 66 -1.64 11.94 15.68
C LEU A 66 -1.57 13.44 15.92
N ILE A 67 -2.19 14.21 15.03
CA ILE A 67 -2.26 15.67 15.12
C ILE A 67 -3.73 16.05 15.07
N GLU A 68 -4.20 16.72 16.11
CA GLU A 68 -5.52 17.34 16.09
C GLU A 68 -5.43 18.70 15.40
N VAL A 69 -6.34 18.95 14.47
CA VAL A 69 -6.35 20.17 13.66
C VAL A 69 -7.72 20.81 13.74
N GLU A 70 -7.78 22.08 14.12
CA GLU A 70 -9.01 22.87 14.04
C GLU A 70 -9.50 22.95 12.59
N GLY A 71 -10.80 22.75 12.37
CA GLY A 71 -11.36 22.47 11.04
C GLY A 71 -11.00 23.45 9.92
N ARG A 72 -10.76 24.73 10.25
CA ARG A 72 -10.38 25.77 9.26
C ARG A 72 -8.92 25.68 8.80
N ALA A 73 -8.06 24.98 9.54
CA ALA A 73 -6.63 24.88 9.26
C ALA A 73 -6.23 23.57 8.53
N ASN A 74 -7.15 22.64 8.32
CA ASN A 74 -6.85 21.29 7.82
C ASN A 74 -6.05 21.29 6.51
N THR A 75 -6.49 22.04 5.50
CA THR A 75 -5.79 22.12 4.20
C THR A 75 -4.37 22.69 4.32
N LYS A 76 -4.17 23.69 5.18
CA LYS A 76 -2.84 24.30 5.40
C LYS A 76 -1.90 23.32 6.10
N VAL A 77 -2.39 22.60 7.10
CA VAL A 77 -1.60 21.59 7.82
C VAL A 77 -1.22 20.43 6.92
N ILE A 78 -2.15 19.91 6.12
CA ILE A 78 -1.87 18.85 5.13
C ILE A 78 -0.79 19.31 4.14
N HIS A 79 -0.90 20.54 3.63
CA HIS A 79 0.06 21.08 2.67
C HIS A 79 1.47 21.20 3.29
N ALA A 80 1.58 21.71 4.51
CA ALA A 80 2.84 21.81 5.23
C ALA A 80 3.47 20.42 5.48
N LEU A 81 2.68 19.44 5.93
CA LEU A 81 3.17 18.09 6.21
C LEU A 81 3.64 17.35 4.95
N ARG A 82 2.99 17.55 3.81
CA ARG A 82 3.42 17.00 2.52
C ARG A 82 4.76 17.55 2.03
N GLY A 83 5.22 18.68 2.56
CA GLY A 83 6.52 19.24 2.24
C GLY A 83 7.71 18.47 2.83
N PHE A 84 7.46 17.57 3.80
CA PHE A 84 8.51 16.79 4.45
C PHE A 84 8.69 15.42 3.77
N PRO A 85 9.87 15.11 3.19
CA PRO A 85 10.12 13.81 2.54
C PRO A 85 10.10 12.63 3.53
N GLU A 86 10.22 12.89 4.83
CA GLU A 86 10.09 11.92 5.92
C GLU A 86 8.64 11.48 6.13
N VAL A 87 7.67 12.30 5.73
CA VAL A 87 6.24 11.96 5.84
C VAL A 87 5.86 11.00 4.71
N LYS A 88 5.92 9.70 5.00
CA LYS A 88 5.63 8.63 4.02
C LYS A 88 4.13 8.39 3.80
N ALA A 89 3.30 8.72 4.77
CA ALA A 89 1.85 8.56 4.67
C ALA A 89 1.16 9.61 5.55
N LEU A 90 0.04 10.13 5.07
CA LEU A 90 -0.83 11.03 5.82
C LEU A 90 -2.26 10.52 5.72
N HIS A 91 -2.88 10.27 6.87
CA HIS A 91 -4.26 9.84 6.97
C HIS A 91 -5.06 10.88 7.74
N SER A 92 -6.22 11.27 7.20
CA SER A 92 -7.18 12.13 7.89
C SER A 92 -8.27 11.25 8.48
N THR A 93 -8.33 11.15 9.80
CA THR A 93 -9.45 10.53 10.50
C THR A 93 -10.37 11.64 10.99
N SER A 94 -11.47 11.88 10.27
CA SER A 94 -12.54 12.73 10.81
C SER A 94 -13.17 12.03 12.01
N LYS A 95 -13.31 12.73 13.14
CA LYS A 95 -14.12 12.25 14.26
C LYS A 95 -15.55 11.96 13.73
N PRO A 96 -16.15 10.78 13.97
CA PRO A 96 -17.58 10.59 13.73
C PRO A 96 -18.39 11.59 14.59
N PRO A 97 -19.60 12.00 14.15
CA PRO A 97 -20.43 12.95 14.89
C PRO A 97 -20.73 12.49 16.33
#